data_AF-A0A5K0XHY6-F1
#
_entry.id   AF-A0A5K0XHY6-F1
#
_cell.length_a   1.000
_cell.length_b   1.000
_cell.length_c   1.000
_cell.angle_alpha   90.00
_cell.angle_beta   90.00
_cell.angle_gamma   90.00
#
_symmetry.space_group_name_H-M   'P 1'
#
loop_
_entity.id
_entity.type
_entity.pdbx_description
1 polymer ?
#
loop_
_entity_poly.entity_id
_entity_poly.type
_entity_poly.pdbx_seq_one_letter_code
_entity_poly.pdbx_strand_id
1 'polypeptide(L)' 'PNSGNGMDLENYSWTQTLSELTVNIPVPRGTKSRFVGCEIKRSHLKVGLKGQPPIID' A
#
# COMPACT_ATOMS: atom_id res chain seq x y z
N PRO A 1 -12.93 -7.51 -9.42
CA PRO A 1 -12.59 -6.10 -9.12
C PRO A 1 -13.51 -5.54 -8.03
N ASN A 2 -12.98 -4.70 -7.14
CA ASN A 2 -13.80 -3.99 -6.16
C ASN A 2 -14.56 -2.83 -6.82
N SER A 3 -15.43 -2.15 -6.07
CA SER A 3 -16.26 -1.04 -6.58
C SER A 3 -15.45 0.15 -7.12
N GLY A 4 -14.17 0.26 -6.76
CA GLY A 4 -13.25 1.28 -7.23
C GLY A 4 -12.36 0.82 -8.39
N ASN A 5 -12.79 -0.15 -9.20
CA ASN A 5 -12.04 -0.69 -10.34
C ASN A 5 -10.65 -1.25 -10.01
N GLY A 6 -10.39 -1.59 -8.75
CA GLY A 6 -9.15 -2.22 -8.30
C GLY A 6 -9.40 -3.61 -7.74
N MET A 7 -8.67 -3.97 -6.68
CA MET A 7 -8.68 -5.32 -6.10
C MET A 7 -8.51 -5.29 -4.59
N ASP A 8 -9.16 -6.23 -3.93
CA ASP A 8 -8.98 -6.52 -2.50
C ASP A 8 -8.10 -7.78 -2.38
N LEU A 9 -6.97 -7.65 -1.68
CA LEU A 9 -6.03 -8.74 -1.40
C LEU A 9 -5.97 -8.96 0.10
N GLU A 10 -5.25 -10.00 0.53
CA GLU A 10 -5.13 -10.36 1.95
C GLU A 10 -4.50 -9.23 2.79
N ASN A 11 -3.43 -8.61 2.28
CA ASN A 11 -2.62 -7.65 3.05
C ASN A 11 -2.82 -6.18 2.65
N TYR A 12 -3.50 -5.91 1.54
CA TYR A 12 -3.79 -4.56 1.07
C TYR A 12 -4.95 -4.56 0.08
N SER A 13 -5.52 -3.39 -0.16
CA SER A 13 -6.46 -3.20 -1.26
C SER A 13 -6.09 -1.94 -2.03
N TRP A 14 -6.57 -1.85 -3.26
CA TRP A 14 -6.39 -0.65 -4.06
C TRP A 14 -7.60 -0.37 -4.93
N THR A 15 -7.76 0.89 -5.29
CA THR A 15 -8.78 1.40 -6.20
C THR A 15 -8.12 2.34 -7.20
N GLN A 16 -8.74 2.56 -8.36
CA GLN A 16 -8.22 3.42 -9.41
C GLN A 16 -9.31 4.19 -10.16
N THR A 17 -8.88 5.32 -10.70
CA THR A 17 -9.55 6.07 -11.76
C THR A 17 -8.59 6.19 -12.96
N LEU A 18 -8.99 6.91 -14.02
CA LEU A 18 -8.08 7.17 -15.16
C LEU A 18 -6.87 8.03 -14.77
N SER A 19 -6.98 8.84 -13.72
CA SER A 19 -5.96 9.81 -13.32
C SER A 19 -5.14 9.39 -12.10
N GLU A 20 -5.67 8.52 -11.25
CA GLU A 20 -5.04 8.20 -9.96
C GLU A 20 -5.30 6.76 -9.51
N LEU A 21 -4.45 6.30 -8.60
CA LEU A 21 -4.57 5.02 -7.91
C LEU A 21 -4.35 5.26 -6.41
N THR A 22 -5.22 4.66 -5.59
CA THR A 22 -5.14 4.72 -4.12
C THR A 22 -4.90 3.32 -3.57
N VAL A 23 -3.84 3.16 -2.77
CA VAL A 23 -3.51 1.90 -2.07
C VAL A 23 -3.78 2.05 -0.58
N ASN A 24 -4.51 1.11 0.00
CA ASN A 24 -4.77 1.05 1.43
C ASN A 24 -4.15 -0.21 2.04
N ILE A 25 -3.28 -0.02 3.03
CA ILE A 25 -2.57 -1.10 3.71
C ILE A 25 -2.94 -1.04 5.20
N PRO A 26 -3.70 -2.01 5.74
CA PRO A 26 -3.95 -2.11 7.16
C PRO A 26 -2.64 -2.28 7.93
N VAL A 27 -2.47 -1.51 9.01
CA VAL A 27 -1.30 -1.62 9.90
C VAL A 27 -1.73 -1.94 11.33
N PRO A 28 -0.87 -2.60 12.13
CA PRO A 28 -1.17 -2.85 13.54
C PRO A 28 -1.47 -1.56 14.30
N ARG A 29 -2.37 -1.61 15.30
CA ARG A 29 -2.70 -0.43 16.13
C ARG A 29 -1.43 0.10 16.82
N GLY A 30 -1.29 1.42 16.85
CA GLY A 30 -0.11 2.08 17.44
C GLY A 30 1.09 2.19 16.50
N THR A 31 0.97 1.75 15.24
CA THR A 31 2.00 1.99 14.22
C THR A 31 2.23 3.50 14.05
N LYS A 32 3.44 3.95 14.37
CA LYS A 32 3.88 5.34 14.18
C LYS A 32 4.49 5.50 12.80
N SER A 33 4.35 6.68 12.20
CA SER A 33 4.88 7.00 10.86
C SER A 33 6.36 6.64 10.69
N ARG A 34 7.19 6.86 11.71
CA ARG A 34 8.63 6.55 11.67
C ARG A 34 8.96 5.07 11.39
N PHE A 35 8.03 4.15 11.71
CA PHE A 35 8.19 2.72 11.46
C PHE A 35 7.72 2.30 10.06
N VAL A 36 7.04 3.18 9.33
CA VAL A 36 6.59 2.90 7.96
C VAL A 36 7.69 3.26 6.98
N GLY A 37 8.07 2.31 6.13
CA GLY A 37 8.85 2.55 4.92
C GLY A 37 7.89 2.67 3.74
N CYS A 38 7.93 3.78 3.03
CA CYS A 38 7.16 4.00 1.81
C CYS A 38 8.08 4.67 0.80
N GLU A 39 8.36 3.96 -0.29
CA GLU A 39 9.20 4.42 -1.39
C GLU A 39 8.38 4.41 -2.67
N ILE A 40 8.19 5.60 -3.24
CA ILE A 40 7.44 5.81 -4.47
C ILE A 40 8.42 6.28 -5.54
N LYS A 41 8.61 5.44 -6.55
CA LYS A 41 9.37 5.74 -7.77
C LYS A 41 8.43 5.78 -8.96
N ARG A 42 8.91 6.26 -10.11
CA ARG A 42 8.11 6.43 -11.34
C ARG A 42 7.33 5.17 -11.76
N SER A 43 7.90 4.00 -11.54
CA SER A 43 7.33 2.71 -11.97
C SER A 43 7.49 1.61 -10.91
N HIS A 44 7.65 1.97 -9.64
CA HIS A 44 7.90 1.03 -8.56
C HIS A 44 7.41 1.59 -7.24
N LEU A 45 6.74 0.76 -6.45
CA LEU A 45 6.14 1.14 -5.17
C LEU A 45 6.55 0.10 -4.13
N LYS A 46 7.43 0.49 -3.20
CA LYS A 46 7.81 -0.38 -2.08
C LYS A 46 7.23 0.14 -0.79
N VAL A 47 6.39 -0.65 -0.11
CA VAL A 47 5.75 -0.25 1.15
C VAL A 47 5.78 -1.38 2.16
N GLY A 48 6.08 -1.06 3.41
CA GLY A 48 6.08 -2.01 4.52
C GLY A 48 6.52 -1.39 5.85
N LEU A 49 6.65 -2.22 6.88
CA LEU A 49 7.25 -1.80 8.15
C LEU A 49 8.77 -1.93 8.09
N LYS A 50 9.49 -0.91 8.55
CA LYS A 50 10.96 -0.91 8.57
C LYS A 50 11.48 -2.08 9.41
N GLY A 51 12.44 -2.82 8.84
CA GLY A 51 13.02 -4.01 9.48
C GLY A 51 12.22 -5.31 9.28
N GLN A 52 11.11 -5.26 8.54
CA GLN A 52 10.32 -6.43 8.14
C GLN A 52 10.34 -6.57 6.61
N PRO A 53 9.95 -7.74 6.06
CA PRO A 53 9.70 -7.88 4.63
C PRO A 53 8.67 -6.85 4.13
N PRO A 54 8.85 -6.28 2.93
CA PRO A 54 7.88 -5.34 2.36
C PRO A 54 6.54 -6.05 2.08
N ILE A 55 5.45 -5.31 2.21
CA ILE A 55 4.10 -5.77 1.86
C ILE A 55 3.88 -5.64 0.34
N ILE A 56 4.43 -4.58 -0.25
CA ILE A 56 4.44 -4.31 -1.69
C ILE A 56 5.88 -3.99 -2.09
N ASP A 57 6.35 -4.55 -3.20
CA ASP A 57 7.62 -4.21 -3.88
C ASP A 57 7.34 -4.10 -5.39
#